data_AF-A0A2D9RYB0-F1
#
_entry.id   AF-A0A2D9RYB0-F1
#
_cell.length_a   1.000
_cell.length_b   1.000
_cell.length_c   1.000
_cell.angle_alpha   90.00
_cell.angle_beta   90.00
_cell.angle_gamma   90.00
#
_symmetry.space_group_name_H-M   'P 1'
#
loop_
_entity.id
_entity.type
_entity.pdbx_description
1 polymer ?
#
loop_
_entity_poly.entity_id
_entity_poly.type
_entity_poly.pdbx_seq_one_letter_code
_entity_poly.pdbx_strand_id
1 'polypeptide(L)'
;MLRRYALPTLLLCSTGTALAEDARVNGFIENATYVRDDVGLSKFRNTLQIEAEKNYGNKGMFSNVSVNGTFRLTYDGVFDLNDDEYGDNAGGSIALENIATGPGTTVPFGEGVPLPYTFDVANHPNEGMIVLGQPLHEANGGVTFGVPVRPCDVDSRGCINGYLDKDGDELRSPELNDRLDFIRELYLDFDIYTDSGSVLSTRLGKQQVIWGRTDLFRVLDVINPVDYSRNNIYDELEDIRIPMWILKMDYRMGATETFDDINLQLIWNFDRFRPHDLGQCGNPNVILDAGCLFRGMKTLWDHGGTVSNFAGGAAATDFGPGQVGLRQAHMPSWSLSNSQVGLKFEGILGDLGFSLNALHYRSQLPSLRGGIPAQNSFTGEVGVWPSLIAFDVHFPRVTLLGGSVDYYSQGIDTVFRVEAAHTSGEEFANTMREELYSESDVIRYVIGADKNIFIPFLNDRRAFLFSGQIFGQHLLDHEEEQRALGPVGMPDWDENWTATLLIKGW
;
A
#
# COMPACT_ATOMS: atom_id res chain seq x y z
N MET A 1 9.05 -18.80 -16.51
CA MET A 1 8.01 -19.70 -17.07
C MET A 1 7.28 -20.31 -15.87
N LEU A 2 6.21 -19.69 -15.37
CA LEU A 2 5.56 -20.13 -14.12
C LEU A 2 4.91 -21.51 -14.30
N ARG A 3 5.47 -22.54 -13.66
CA ARG A 3 4.76 -23.80 -13.44
C ARG A 3 3.88 -23.64 -12.20
N ARG A 4 2.60 -23.33 -12.43
CA ARG A 4 1.56 -23.44 -11.41
C ARG A 4 1.33 -24.93 -11.10
N TYR A 5 1.86 -25.40 -9.98
CA TYR A 5 1.34 -26.61 -9.35
C TYR A 5 0.18 -26.17 -8.46
N ALA A 6 -1.04 -26.19 -9.02
CA ALA A 6 -2.24 -26.12 -8.20
C ALA A 6 -2.35 -27.43 -7.40
N LEU A 7 -1.85 -27.44 -6.16
CA LEU A 7 -2.30 -28.44 -5.21
C LEU A 7 -3.77 -28.12 -4.87
N PRO A 8 -4.64 -29.14 -4.73
CA PRO A 8 -6.06 -28.94 -4.56
C PRO A 8 -6.32 -28.15 -3.27
N THR A 9 -7.00 -27.01 -3.39
CA THR A 9 -7.62 -26.29 -2.27
C THR A 9 -8.55 -27.27 -1.57
N LEU A 10 -8.18 -27.71 -0.38
CA LEU A 10 -9.06 -28.51 0.47
C LEU A 10 -10.01 -27.55 1.17
N LEU A 11 -11.11 -27.19 0.49
CA LEU A 11 -12.22 -26.47 1.13
C LEU A 11 -12.87 -27.45 2.13
N LEU A 12 -12.45 -27.39 3.39
CA LEU A 12 -13.22 -27.93 4.50
C LEU A 12 -14.38 -26.97 4.75
N CYS A 13 -15.50 -27.16 4.03
CA CYS A 13 -16.76 -26.55 4.39
C CYS A 13 -17.09 -26.96 5.84
N SER A 14 -16.96 -26.03 6.77
CA SER A 14 -17.49 -26.22 8.11
C SER A 14 -19.00 -26.33 8.02
N THR A 15 -19.54 -27.38 8.63
CA THR A 15 -20.98 -27.58 8.81
C THR A 15 -21.51 -26.40 9.62
N GLY A 16 -22.29 -25.52 9.00
CA GLY A 16 -22.94 -24.42 9.69
C GLY A 16 -23.75 -24.95 10.87
N THR A 17 -23.29 -24.68 12.09
CA THR A 17 -24.12 -24.83 13.28
C THR A 17 -25.17 -23.73 13.22
N ALA A 18 -26.41 -24.11 12.91
CA ALA A 18 -27.56 -23.23 13.01
C ALA A 18 -27.75 -22.81 14.47
N LEU A 19 -27.09 -21.71 14.86
CA LEU A 19 -27.55 -20.88 15.96
C LEU A 19 -28.85 -20.20 15.50
N ALA A 20 -29.68 -19.75 16.45
CA ALA A 20 -31.05 -19.24 16.24
C ALA A 20 -31.25 -18.46 14.93
N GLU A 21 -32.45 -18.52 14.34
CA GLU A 21 -32.80 -17.98 12.99
C GLU A 21 -32.23 -16.60 12.64
N ASP A 22 -31.99 -15.73 13.62
CA ASP A 22 -31.39 -14.38 13.45
C ASP A 22 -29.87 -14.30 13.65
N ALA A 23 -29.15 -15.41 13.77
CA ALA A 23 -27.69 -15.48 13.97
C ALA A 23 -27.05 -16.38 12.92
N ARG A 24 -26.08 -15.85 12.18
CA ARG A 24 -25.32 -16.60 11.18
C ARG A 24 -23.85 -16.60 11.56
N VAL A 25 -23.23 -17.77 11.48
CA VAL A 25 -21.78 -17.92 11.68
C VAL A 25 -21.23 -18.76 10.53
N ASN A 26 -20.24 -18.20 9.83
CA ASN A 26 -19.52 -18.85 8.75
C ASN A 26 -18.02 -18.79 9.04
N GLY A 27 -17.23 -19.59 8.34
CA GLY A 27 -15.78 -19.51 8.45
C GLY A 27 -15.09 -20.53 7.59
N PHE A 28 -13.80 -20.29 7.35
CA PHE A 28 -12.94 -21.16 6.58
C PHE A 28 -11.56 -21.28 7.22
N ILE A 29 -10.90 -22.38 6.87
CA ILE A 29 -9.47 -22.56 7.08
C ILE A 29 -8.84 -22.76 5.71
N GLU A 30 -7.76 -22.05 5.45
CA GLU A 30 -7.02 -22.11 4.19
C GLU A 30 -5.54 -22.33 4.48
N ASN A 31 -4.88 -23.12 3.62
CA ASN A 31 -3.42 -23.16 3.52
C ASN A 31 -3.01 -22.74 2.11
N ALA A 32 -2.06 -21.82 2.02
CA ALA A 32 -1.46 -21.36 0.78
C ALA A 32 0.06 -21.53 0.84
N THR A 33 0.59 -22.42 -0.01
CA THR A 33 2.02 -22.75 -0.08
C THR A 33 2.55 -22.43 -1.48
N TYR A 34 3.66 -21.69 -1.55
CA TYR A 34 4.29 -21.28 -2.81
C TYR A 34 5.77 -21.60 -2.81
N VAL A 35 6.27 -22.06 -3.96
CA VAL A 35 7.68 -22.40 -4.18
C VAL A 35 8.16 -21.68 -5.44
N ARG A 36 9.35 -21.11 -5.38
CA ARG A 36 10.06 -20.43 -6.48
C ARG A 36 11.36 -21.15 -6.79
N ASP A 37 11.75 -21.17 -8.06
CA ASP A 37 12.91 -21.95 -8.52
C ASP A 37 14.22 -21.52 -7.83
N ASP A 38 14.46 -20.23 -7.63
CA ASP A 38 15.73 -19.71 -7.08
C ASP A 38 15.72 -19.54 -5.54
N VAL A 39 14.52 -19.42 -4.94
CA VAL A 39 14.35 -19.05 -3.53
C VAL A 39 13.79 -20.21 -2.69
N GLY A 40 13.31 -21.28 -3.34
CA GLY A 40 12.66 -22.39 -2.66
C GLY A 40 11.30 -21.99 -2.10
N LEU A 41 11.02 -22.30 -0.84
CA LEU A 41 9.75 -22.00 -0.19
C LEU A 41 9.60 -20.48 0.00
N SER A 42 8.69 -19.86 -0.74
CA SER A 42 8.52 -18.40 -0.73
C SER A 42 7.31 -17.92 0.06
N LYS A 43 6.43 -18.84 0.48
CA LYS A 43 5.25 -18.56 1.33
C LYS A 43 4.66 -19.86 1.86
N PHE A 44 4.30 -19.89 3.15
CA PHE A 44 3.62 -21.01 3.80
C PHE A 44 2.59 -20.46 4.79
N ARG A 45 1.47 -20.00 4.26
CA ARG A 45 0.46 -19.30 5.04
C ARG A 45 -0.72 -20.19 5.41
N ASN A 46 -1.07 -20.21 6.68
CA ASN A 46 -2.32 -20.79 7.19
C ASN A 46 -3.23 -19.65 7.63
N THR A 47 -4.48 -19.64 7.18
CA THR A 47 -5.49 -18.63 7.51
C THR A 47 -6.68 -19.31 8.18
N LEU A 48 -7.16 -18.74 9.28
CA LEU A 48 -8.46 -19.03 9.88
C LEU A 48 -9.28 -17.75 9.83
N GLN A 49 -10.49 -17.80 9.25
CA GLN A 49 -11.45 -16.71 9.29
C GLN A 49 -12.80 -17.18 9.81
N ILE A 50 -13.39 -16.39 10.70
CA ILE A 50 -14.71 -16.58 11.27
C ILE A 50 -15.51 -15.29 11.07
N GLU A 51 -16.70 -15.42 10.51
CA GLU A 51 -17.66 -14.35 10.29
C GLU A 51 -18.91 -14.66 11.10
N ALA A 52 -19.38 -13.68 11.86
CA ALA A 52 -20.57 -13.78 12.67
C ALA A 52 -21.46 -12.55 12.47
N GLU A 53 -22.74 -12.80 12.27
CA GLU A 53 -23.77 -11.79 12.13
C GLU A 53 -24.91 -12.10 13.09
N LYS A 54 -25.42 -11.07 13.77
CA LYS A 54 -26.61 -11.16 14.60
C LYS A 54 -27.58 -10.04 14.27
N ASN A 55 -28.77 -10.40 13.80
CA ASN A 55 -29.87 -9.48 13.61
C ASN A 55 -30.73 -9.39 14.88
N TYR A 56 -31.08 -8.16 15.27
CA TYR A 56 -31.91 -7.85 16.44
C TYR A 56 -33.29 -7.29 16.05
N GLY A 57 -33.55 -7.14 14.75
CA GLY A 57 -34.77 -6.56 14.19
C GLY A 57 -34.94 -5.10 14.57
N ASN A 58 -36.20 -4.70 14.76
CA ASN A 58 -36.54 -3.32 15.10
C ASN A 58 -36.44 -3.07 16.61
N LYS A 59 -35.80 -1.97 17.00
CA LYS A 59 -35.59 -1.52 18.39
C LYS A 59 -35.93 -0.04 18.54
N GLY A 60 -37.15 0.25 18.99
CA GLY A 60 -37.59 1.63 19.19
C GLY A 60 -37.62 2.39 17.86
N MET A 61 -36.85 3.48 17.78
CA MET A 61 -36.72 4.28 16.54
C MET A 61 -35.78 3.68 15.50
N PHE A 62 -35.03 2.63 15.86
CA PHE A 62 -34.07 1.97 14.98
C PHE A 62 -34.69 0.73 14.37
N SER A 63 -34.50 0.55 13.07
CA SER A 63 -34.93 -0.61 12.30
C SER A 63 -33.72 -1.38 11.79
N ASN A 64 -33.91 -2.66 11.46
CA ASN A 64 -32.85 -3.54 10.90
C ASN A 64 -31.55 -3.54 11.72
N VAL A 65 -31.66 -3.48 13.04
CA VAL A 65 -30.49 -3.41 13.92
C VAL A 65 -29.71 -4.72 13.82
N SER A 66 -28.45 -4.66 13.44
CA SER A 66 -27.59 -5.85 13.36
C SER A 66 -26.17 -5.56 13.82
N VAL A 67 -25.51 -6.59 14.33
CA VAL A 67 -24.09 -6.57 14.69
C VAL A 67 -23.36 -7.58 13.83
N ASN A 68 -22.28 -7.15 13.21
CA ASN A 68 -21.43 -7.98 12.35
C ASN A 68 -20.02 -8.01 12.92
N GLY A 69 -19.38 -9.17 12.83
CA GLY A 69 -18.02 -9.41 13.27
C GLY A 69 -17.28 -10.35 12.32
N THR A 70 -16.10 -9.95 11.87
CA THR A 70 -15.20 -10.76 11.06
C THR A 70 -13.86 -10.84 11.77
N PHE A 71 -13.42 -12.06 12.08
CA PHE A 71 -12.17 -12.34 12.77
C PHE A 71 -11.25 -13.17 11.88
N ARG A 72 -9.99 -12.76 11.72
CA ARG A 72 -9.00 -13.43 10.88
C ARG A 72 -7.70 -13.61 11.65
N LEU A 73 -7.14 -14.80 11.61
CA LEU A 73 -5.79 -15.09 12.08
C LEU A 73 -5.01 -15.73 10.95
N THR A 74 -3.78 -15.27 10.74
CA THR A 74 -2.86 -15.93 9.82
C THR A 74 -1.56 -16.30 10.51
N TYR A 75 -0.91 -17.35 9.99
CA TYR A 75 0.44 -17.74 10.36
C TYR A 75 1.22 -18.08 9.08
N ASP A 76 2.26 -17.32 8.79
CA ASP A 76 3.19 -17.55 7.69
C ASP A 76 4.47 -18.23 8.20
N GLY A 77 4.55 -19.54 8.05
CA GLY A 77 5.70 -20.32 8.53
C GLY A 77 6.93 -20.22 7.63
N VAL A 78 6.91 -19.39 6.59
CA VAL A 78 8.06 -19.20 5.70
C VAL A 78 9.27 -18.65 6.46
N PHE A 79 9.04 -17.82 7.48
CA PHE A 79 10.09 -17.28 8.35
C PHE A 79 10.79 -18.35 9.20
N ASP A 80 10.18 -19.52 9.38
CA ASP A 80 10.74 -20.63 10.16
C ASP A 80 11.25 -21.77 9.26
N LEU A 81 10.59 -21.98 8.12
CA LEU A 81 10.88 -23.07 7.20
C LEU A 81 11.92 -22.71 6.13
N ASN A 82 12.13 -21.41 5.91
CA ASN A 82 13.14 -20.83 5.04
C ASN A 82 13.82 -19.64 5.74
N ASP A 83 14.34 -19.91 6.93
CA ASP A 83 14.89 -18.93 7.86
C ASP A 83 16.19 -18.29 7.37
N ASP A 84 16.97 -19.00 6.56
CA ASP A 84 18.18 -18.50 5.90
C ASP A 84 17.89 -17.46 4.78
N GLU A 85 16.66 -17.40 4.28
CA GLU A 85 16.25 -16.42 3.26
C GLU A 85 15.43 -15.27 3.86
N TYR A 86 14.48 -15.59 4.74
CA TYR A 86 13.48 -14.62 5.23
C TYR A 86 13.50 -14.44 6.76
N GLY A 87 14.06 -15.39 7.50
CA GLY A 87 13.98 -15.43 8.96
C GLY A 87 15.24 -14.92 9.66
N ASP A 88 15.49 -15.49 10.84
CA ASP A 88 16.51 -15.00 11.78
C ASP A 88 17.95 -15.17 11.26
N ASN A 89 18.15 -16.09 10.32
CA ASN A 89 19.45 -16.38 9.71
C ASN A 89 19.66 -15.66 8.38
N ALA A 90 18.67 -14.88 7.93
CA ALA A 90 18.68 -14.23 6.63
C ALA A 90 19.83 -13.25 6.42
N GLY A 91 20.24 -13.12 5.16
CA GLY A 91 21.29 -12.21 4.71
C GLY A 91 22.70 -12.66 5.08
N GLY A 92 23.69 -11.90 4.65
CA GLY A 92 25.09 -12.24 4.86
C GLY A 92 26.02 -11.05 4.77
N SER A 93 27.30 -11.33 4.52
CA SER A 93 28.28 -10.31 4.19
C SER A 93 28.11 -9.89 2.73
N ILE A 94 28.18 -8.59 2.47
CA ILE A 94 28.04 -8.01 1.14
C ILE A 94 29.33 -7.35 0.67
N ALA A 95 29.40 -7.15 -0.65
CA ALA A 95 30.32 -6.24 -1.30
C ALA A 95 29.52 -5.31 -2.22
N LEU A 96 29.92 -4.05 -2.30
CA LEU A 96 29.23 -3.02 -3.06
C LEU A 96 30.03 -2.64 -4.30
N GLU A 97 29.33 -2.28 -5.36
CA GLU A 97 29.96 -1.92 -6.64
C GLU A 97 30.84 -0.67 -6.49
N ASN A 98 32.01 -0.71 -7.13
CA ASN A 98 33.01 0.34 -7.10
C ASN A 98 33.68 0.52 -8.48
N ILE A 99 32.93 1.03 -9.45
CA ILE A 99 33.38 1.09 -10.85
C ILE A 99 34.61 1.98 -11.09
N ALA A 100 35.03 2.78 -10.09
CA ALA A 100 36.27 3.56 -10.14
C ALA A 100 37.54 2.68 -10.35
N THR A 101 37.47 1.39 -10.01
CA THR A 101 38.58 0.43 -10.18
C THR A 101 38.43 -0.45 -11.43
N GLY A 102 37.33 -0.30 -12.18
CA GLY A 102 37.03 -1.05 -13.40
C GLY A 102 35.57 -1.53 -13.43
N PRO A 103 35.04 -1.94 -14.60
CA PRO A 103 33.70 -2.49 -14.68
C PRO A 103 33.54 -3.77 -13.84
N GLY A 104 32.43 -3.88 -13.11
CA GLY A 104 32.08 -5.08 -12.32
C GLY A 104 32.93 -5.32 -11.07
N THR A 105 33.75 -4.34 -10.67
CA THR A 105 34.52 -4.43 -9.43
C THR A 105 33.67 -4.07 -8.22
N THR A 106 33.98 -4.69 -7.10
CA THR A 106 33.30 -4.47 -5.82
C THR A 106 34.31 -4.23 -4.71
N VAL A 107 33.86 -3.60 -3.63
CA VAL A 107 34.59 -3.49 -2.37
C VAL A 107 33.76 -4.10 -1.25
N PRO A 108 34.36 -4.82 -0.29
CA PRO A 108 33.66 -5.23 0.91
C PRO A 108 33.02 -4.03 1.61
N PHE A 109 31.87 -4.24 2.26
CA PHE A 109 31.25 -3.21 3.08
C PHE A 109 32.20 -2.74 4.19
N GLY A 110 32.35 -1.42 4.35
CA GLY A 110 33.32 -0.77 5.23
C GLY A 110 34.71 -0.55 4.62
N GLU A 111 34.92 -0.92 3.36
CA GLU A 111 36.16 -0.71 2.62
C GLU A 111 35.99 0.25 1.42
N GLY A 112 34.99 1.13 1.49
CA GLY A 112 34.82 2.23 0.54
C GLY A 112 35.89 3.31 0.71
N VAL A 113 35.80 4.38 -0.07
CA VAL A 113 36.62 5.59 0.14
C VAL A 113 36.19 6.20 1.48
N PRO A 114 37.07 6.24 2.50
CA PRO A 114 36.69 6.74 3.81
C PRO A 114 36.66 8.26 3.81
N LEU A 115 35.55 8.83 4.29
CA LEU A 115 35.45 10.26 4.59
C LEU A 115 36.01 10.55 6.00
N PRO A 116 36.46 11.79 6.31
CA PRO A 116 37.03 12.13 7.62
C PRO A 116 36.16 11.73 8.83
N TYR A 117 34.83 11.80 8.68
CA TYR A 117 33.85 11.38 9.68
C TYR A 117 33.14 10.10 9.22
N THR A 118 33.87 9.03 8.98
CA THR A 118 33.32 7.74 8.56
C THR A 118 32.61 6.98 9.70
N PHE A 119 31.98 5.86 9.38
CA PHE A 119 31.35 4.96 10.35
C PHE A 119 32.32 3.93 10.92
N ASP A 120 31.91 3.31 12.02
CA ASP A 120 32.63 2.23 12.67
C ASP A 120 31.98 0.88 12.32
N VAL A 121 32.71 0.01 11.63
CA VAL A 121 32.27 -1.33 11.24
C VAL A 121 31.97 -2.21 12.47
N ALA A 122 32.52 -1.90 13.65
CA ALA A 122 32.15 -2.59 14.88
C ALA A 122 30.69 -2.29 15.32
N ASN A 123 30.20 -1.08 15.04
CA ASN A 123 28.82 -0.67 15.32
C ASN A 123 27.88 -0.98 14.15
N HIS A 124 28.43 -1.23 12.95
CA HIS A 124 27.70 -1.62 11.78
C HIS A 124 28.42 -2.76 11.02
N PRO A 125 28.29 -4.01 11.49
CA PRO A 125 29.06 -5.12 10.93
C PRO A 125 28.51 -5.57 9.56
N ASN A 126 29.41 -6.11 8.74
CA ASN A 126 29.09 -6.70 7.43
C ASN A 126 28.45 -8.10 7.57
N GLU A 127 27.27 -8.17 8.17
CA GLU A 127 26.54 -9.41 8.45
C GLU A 127 25.02 -9.17 8.34
N GLY A 128 24.25 -10.19 7.93
CA GLY A 128 22.79 -10.15 7.93
C GLY A 128 22.20 -9.16 6.92
N MET A 129 22.98 -8.81 5.89
CA MET A 129 22.61 -7.82 4.89
C MET A 129 22.50 -8.41 3.49
N ILE A 130 21.76 -7.70 2.65
CA ILE A 130 21.80 -7.80 1.19
C ILE A 130 22.17 -6.43 0.60
N VAL A 131 22.51 -6.39 -0.69
CA VAL A 131 22.59 -5.12 -1.42
C VAL A 131 21.16 -4.68 -1.79
N LEU A 132 20.81 -3.41 -1.60
CA LEU A 132 19.50 -2.88 -2.01
C LEU A 132 19.21 -3.23 -3.48
N GLY A 133 18.04 -3.81 -3.76
CA GLY A 133 17.64 -4.22 -5.11
C GLY A 133 18.22 -5.55 -5.59
N GLN A 134 19.11 -6.21 -4.82
CA GLN A 134 19.76 -7.48 -5.19
C GLN A 134 18.79 -8.56 -5.70
N PRO A 135 17.59 -8.75 -5.12
CA PRO A 135 16.64 -9.76 -5.63
C PRO A 135 15.99 -9.40 -6.97
N LEU A 136 16.11 -8.14 -7.41
CA LEU A 136 15.41 -7.59 -8.57
C LEU A 136 16.36 -7.33 -9.75
N HIS A 137 17.53 -6.74 -9.50
CA HIS A 137 18.50 -6.40 -10.54
C HIS A 137 19.91 -6.16 -9.96
N GLU A 138 20.91 -6.17 -10.84
CA GLU A 138 22.28 -5.76 -10.50
C GLU A 138 22.38 -4.21 -10.34
N ALA A 139 23.42 -3.73 -9.66
CA ALA A 139 23.66 -2.29 -9.46
C ALA A 139 23.92 -1.54 -10.79
N ASN A 140 24.66 -2.15 -11.71
CA ASN A 140 24.90 -1.67 -13.08
C ASN A 140 25.31 -0.18 -13.18
N GLY A 141 26.26 0.24 -12.34
CA GLY A 141 26.74 1.62 -12.24
C GLY A 141 25.86 2.55 -11.40
N GLY A 142 24.75 2.04 -10.85
CA GLY A 142 23.83 2.78 -10.00
C GLY A 142 24.29 2.91 -8.54
N VAL A 143 23.45 3.56 -7.74
CA VAL A 143 23.67 3.75 -6.30
C VAL A 143 22.89 2.70 -5.52
N THR A 144 23.60 1.95 -4.68
CA THR A 144 23.09 0.90 -3.80
C THR A 144 23.80 0.97 -2.46
N PHE A 145 23.27 0.29 -1.44
CA PHE A 145 23.85 0.23 -0.11
C PHE A 145 23.40 -1.05 0.60
N GLY A 146 24.07 -1.38 1.71
CA GLY A 146 23.70 -2.53 2.53
C GLY A 146 22.38 -2.35 3.26
N VAL A 147 21.56 -3.40 3.27
CA VAL A 147 20.26 -3.40 3.93
C VAL A 147 20.14 -4.64 4.82
N PRO A 148 19.95 -4.48 6.13
CA PRO A 148 19.62 -5.60 7.03
C PRO A 148 18.28 -6.26 6.63
N VAL A 149 18.20 -7.59 6.66
CA VAL A 149 17.00 -8.33 6.22
C VAL A 149 16.30 -9.13 7.32
N ARG A 150 16.96 -9.39 8.44
CA ARG A 150 16.39 -10.18 9.55
C ARG A 150 15.24 -9.45 10.25
N PRO A 151 14.33 -10.12 10.97
CA PRO A 151 13.29 -9.46 11.77
C PRO A 151 13.85 -8.41 12.74
N CYS A 152 13.07 -7.38 13.11
CA CYS A 152 13.59 -6.24 13.90
C CYS A 152 13.98 -6.58 15.34
N ASP A 153 13.47 -7.67 15.90
CA ASP A 153 13.86 -8.23 17.18
C ASP A 153 15.19 -9.01 17.11
N VAL A 154 15.58 -9.47 15.92
CA VAL A 154 16.86 -10.15 15.65
C VAL A 154 17.94 -9.15 15.22
N ASP A 155 17.58 -8.20 14.35
CA ASP A 155 18.46 -7.14 13.87
C ASP A 155 17.74 -5.80 13.87
N SER A 156 17.99 -5.00 14.90
CA SER A 156 17.34 -3.70 15.10
C SER A 156 17.84 -2.61 14.15
N ARG A 157 18.88 -2.86 13.35
CA ARG A 157 19.44 -1.85 12.44
C ARG A 157 18.41 -1.47 11.37
N GLY A 158 18.18 -0.17 11.24
CA GLY A 158 17.28 0.37 10.23
C GLY A 158 15.79 0.26 10.54
N CYS A 159 15.39 -0.33 11.67
CA CYS A 159 13.99 -0.38 12.08
C CYS A 159 13.51 1.01 12.50
N ILE A 160 12.36 1.45 12.00
CA ILE A 160 11.84 2.81 12.25
C ILE A 160 10.67 2.71 13.22
N ASN A 161 10.87 3.16 14.47
CA ASN A 161 9.87 3.02 15.53
C ASN A 161 8.47 3.52 15.11
N GLY A 162 7.47 2.64 15.21
CA GLY A 162 6.08 2.89 14.84
C GLY A 162 5.80 2.88 13.34
N TYR A 163 6.76 2.51 12.50
CA TYR A 163 6.63 2.40 11.04
C TYR A 163 7.66 1.43 10.44
N LEU A 164 7.25 0.26 9.93
CA LEU A 164 8.18 -0.72 9.32
C LEU A 164 9.21 -1.28 10.32
N ASP A 165 8.78 -1.57 11.54
CA ASP A 165 9.57 -2.08 12.67
C ASP A 165 9.07 -3.44 13.18
N LYS A 166 8.60 -4.31 12.27
CA LYS A 166 7.96 -5.58 12.62
C LYS A 166 8.96 -6.59 13.18
N ASP A 167 8.59 -7.21 14.29
CA ASP A 167 9.29 -8.38 14.83
C ASP A 167 8.90 -9.67 14.11
N GLY A 168 9.60 -10.78 14.40
CA GLY A 168 9.34 -12.07 13.76
C GLY A 168 7.90 -12.58 13.94
N ASP A 169 7.26 -12.29 15.07
CA ASP A 169 5.90 -12.73 15.35
C ASP A 169 4.87 -11.91 14.57
N GLU A 170 5.06 -10.59 14.44
CA GLU A 170 4.26 -9.71 13.58
C GLU A 170 4.47 -10.02 12.09
N LEU A 171 5.64 -10.53 11.70
CA LEU A 171 5.89 -11.01 10.34
C LEU A 171 5.13 -12.31 10.05
N ARG A 172 5.15 -13.27 10.97
CA ARG A 172 4.39 -14.53 10.88
C ARG A 172 2.89 -14.29 10.95
N SER A 173 2.45 -13.41 11.84
CA SER A 173 1.04 -13.20 12.21
C SER A 173 0.69 -11.71 12.26
N PRO A 174 0.62 -11.01 11.10
CA PRO A 174 0.49 -9.55 11.05
C PRO A 174 -0.81 -9.02 11.66
N GLU A 175 -1.83 -9.86 11.81
CA GLU A 175 -3.09 -9.51 12.47
C GLU A 175 -2.99 -9.43 14.00
N LEU A 176 -1.97 -10.03 14.61
CA LEU A 176 -1.75 -10.07 16.07
C LEU A 176 -0.85 -8.92 16.54
N ASN A 177 -1.37 -7.70 16.50
CA ASN A 177 -0.63 -6.48 16.84
C ASN A 177 -1.37 -5.61 17.87
N ASP A 178 -0.78 -4.44 18.20
CA ASP A 178 -1.34 -3.47 19.16
C ASP A 178 -2.69 -2.88 18.74
N ARG A 179 -3.08 -3.00 17.46
CA ARG A 179 -4.36 -2.56 16.90
C ARG A 179 -5.43 -3.65 16.83
N LEU A 180 -5.13 -4.87 17.28
CA LEU A 180 -6.03 -6.01 17.26
C LEU A 180 -6.59 -6.27 15.85
N ASP A 181 -5.72 -6.31 14.85
CA ASP A 181 -6.13 -6.49 13.45
C ASP A 181 -6.75 -7.83 13.12
N PHE A 182 -6.62 -8.81 14.02
CA PHE A 182 -7.39 -10.03 13.93
C PHE A 182 -8.90 -9.76 13.97
N ILE A 183 -9.34 -8.64 14.55
CA ILE A 183 -10.68 -8.10 14.33
C ILE A 183 -10.64 -7.34 13.00
N ARG A 184 -11.01 -8.03 11.92
CA ARG A 184 -11.14 -7.41 10.60
C ARG A 184 -12.32 -6.45 10.62
N GLU A 185 -13.49 -6.93 10.99
CA GLU A 185 -14.69 -6.10 11.04
C GLU A 185 -15.41 -6.29 12.36
N LEU A 186 -15.93 -5.19 12.89
CA LEU A 186 -16.82 -5.19 14.05
C LEU A 186 -17.64 -3.91 14.01
N TYR A 187 -18.90 -4.02 13.56
CA TYR A 187 -19.76 -2.86 13.39
C TYR A 187 -21.22 -3.13 13.72
N LEU A 188 -21.91 -2.05 14.09
CA LEU A 188 -23.33 -1.97 14.28
C LEU A 188 -23.97 -1.30 13.06
N ASP A 189 -24.96 -1.96 12.48
CA ASP A 189 -25.82 -1.38 11.44
C ASP A 189 -27.21 -1.10 12.02
N PHE A 190 -27.80 0.03 11.61
CA PHE A 190 -29.21 0.35 11.87
C PHE A 190 -29.75 1.37 10.88
N ASP A 191 -31.05 1.32 10.65
CA ASP A 191 -31.78 2.27 9.81
C ASP A 191 -32.70 3.15 10.66
N ILE A 192 -32.82 4.42 10.28
CA ILE A 192 -33.84 5.33 10.77
C ILE A 192 -34.72 5.72 9.59
N TYR A 193 -36.00 5.36 9.66
CA TYR A 193 -37.00 5.71 8.66
C TYR A 193 -37.66 7.03 9.04
N THR A 194 -37.77 7.96 8.09
CA THR A 194 -38.46 9.24 8.28
C THR A 194 -39.90 9.15 7.78
N ASP A 195 -40.75 10.07 8.26
CA ASP A 195 -42.15 10.18 7.80
C ASP A 195 -42.25 10.53 6.30
N SER A 196 -41.19 11.09 5.71
CA SER A 196 -41.10 11.40 4.27
C SER A 196 -40.82 10.17 3.41
N GLY A 197 -40.59 8.98 4.01
CA GLY A 197 -40.20 7.76 3.29
C GLY A 197 -38.71 7.64 3.02
N SER A 198 -37.91 8.60 3.48
CA SER A 198 -36.45 8.59 3.37
C SER A 198 -35.83 7.70 4.46
N VAL A 199 -34.64 7.15 4.20
CA VAL A 199 -33.97 6.23 5.11
C VAL A 199 -32.57 6.73 5.41
N LEU A 200 -32.24 6.89 6.70
CA LEU A 200 -30.87 7.10 7.14
C LEU A 200 -30.29 5.77 7.61
N SER A 201 -29.53 5.11 6.74
CA SER A 201 -28.78 3.90 7.09
C SER A 201 -27.45 4.29 7.73
N THR A 202 -27.14 3.72 8.88
CA THR A 202 -25.91 4.01 9.63
C THR A 202 -25.13 2.74 9.90
N ARG A 203 -23.82 2.80 9.65
CA ARG A 203 -22.84 1.79 10.05
C ARG A 203 -21.78 2.42 10.93
N LEU A 204 -21.62 1.92 12.15
CA LEU A 204 -20.63 2.41 13.11
C LEU A 204 -19.75 1.27 13.59
N GLY A 205 -18.45 1.37 13.37
CA GLY A 205 -17.47 0.40 13.87
C GLY A 205 -16.27 0.22 12.94
N LYS A 206 -15.48 -0.82 13.20
CA LYS A 206 -14.33 -1.21 12.37
C LYS A 206 -14.85 -1.88 11.11
N GLN A 207 -14.54 -1.31 9.95
CA GLN A 207 -15.12 -1.72 8.67
C GLN A 207 -14.21 -1.36 7.49
N GLN A 208 -14.47 -1.99 6.35
CA GLN A 208 -13.98 -1.57 5.05
C GLN A 208 -15.05 -0.78 4.30
N VAL A 209 -14.65 0.25 3.56
CA VAL A 209 -15.55 1.06 2.74
C VAL A 209 -15.03 1.14 1.31
N ILE A 210 -15.91 0.82 0.37
CA ILE A 210 -15.67 0.88 -1.07
C ILE A 210 -16.36 2.15 -1.59
N TRP A 211 -15.58 3.00 -2.27
CA TRP A 211 -15.97 4.31 -2.82
C TRP A 211 -15.84 4.40 -4.34
N GLY A 212 -14.86 3.70 -4.90
CA GLY A 212 -14.64 3.57 -6.34
C GLY A 212 -15.52 2.50 -6.97
N ARG A 213 -15.52 2.49 -8.30
CA ARG A 213 -16.26 1.53 -9.14
C ARG A 213 -15.34 0.67 -10.01
N THR A 214 -14.08 1.08 -10.16
CA THR A 214 -13.08 0.32 -10.91
C THR A 214 -12.22 -0.55 -10.01
N ASP A 215 -11.88 -1.71 -10.52
CA ASP A 215 -10.99 -2.65 -9.85
C ASP A 215 -9.52 -2.35 -10.21
N LEU A 216 -8.60 -2.89 -9.41
CA LEU A 216 -7.13 -2.79 -9.55
C LEU A 216 -6.51 -1.43 -9.23
N PHE A 217 -6.92 -0.34 -9.88
CA PHE A 217 -6.41 1.01 -9.58
C PHE A 217 -7.40 1.80 -8.74
N ARG A 218 -6.88 2.45 -7.71
CA ARG A 218 -7.66 3.12 -6.68
C ARG A 218 -7.69 4.62 -6.94
N VAL A 219 -8.71 5.09 -7.66
CA VAL A 219 -8.90 6.52 -7.94
C VAL A 219 -9.68 7.19 -6.79
N LEU A 220 -10.92 6.77 -6.53
CA LEU A 220 -11.75 7.22 -5.40
C LEU A 220 -11.61 6.32 -4.18
N ASP A 221 -11.05 5.12 -4.37
CA ASP A 221 -11.07 4.01 -3.43
C ASP A 221 -9.96 4.10 -2.36
N VAL A 222 -9.79 5.27 -1.74
CA VAL A 222 -8.61 5.67 -0.94
C VAL A 222 -8.85 5.75 0.58
N ILE A 223 -10.07 5.47 1.06
CA ILE A 223 -10.44 5.59 2.49
C ILE A 223 -9.67 4.63 3.38
N ASN A 224 -9.65 3.35 3.00
CA ASN A 224 -8.97 2.31 3.76
C ASN A 224 -7.50 2.19 3.31
N PRO A 225 -6.53 2.10 4.25
CA PRO A 225 -5.17 1.71 3.91
C PRO A 225 -5.12 0.30 3.29
N VAL A 226 -4.01 -0.04 2.63
CA VAL A 226 -3.77 -1.33 2.00
C VAL A 226 -2.48 -1.94 2.54
N ASP A 227 -2.51 -3.26 2.70
CA ASP A 227 -1.36 -4.08 3.03
C ASP A 227 -0.72 -4.66 1.77
N TYR A 228 0.33 -4.00 1.29
CA TYR A 228 1.11 -4.46 0.14
C TYR A 228 2.14 -5.53 0.49
N SER A 229 2.29 -5.89 1.77
CA SER A 229 3.29 -6.86 2.23
C SER A 229 2.90 -8.32 1.96
N ARG A 230 1.65 -8.61 1.60
CA ARG A 230 1.14 -9.99 1.48
C ARG A 230 1.47 -10.68 0.15
N ASN A 231 1.15 -10.01 -0.96
CA ASN A 231 1.35 -10.46 -2.35
C ASN A 231 1.16 -9.26 -3.33
N ASN A 232 1.39 -8.04 -2.87
CA ASN A 232 1.20 -6.82 -3.68
C ASN A 232 -0.19 -6.80 -4.40
N ILE A 233 -0.23 -6.54 -5.72
CA ILE A 233 -1.45 -6.40 -6.53
C ILE A 233 -2.16 -7.73 -6.89
N TYR A 234 -1.67 -8.88 -6.42
CA TYR A 234 -2.20 -10.18 -6.82
C TYR A 234 -3.30 -10.73 -5.91
N ASP A 235 -3.33 -10.30 -4.64
CA ASP A 235 -4.41 -10.64 -3.73
C ASP A 235 -5.62 -9.72 -3.98
N GLU A 236 -6.83 -10.21 -3.67
CA GLU A 236 -8.04 -9.42 -3.85
C GLU A 236 -8.06 -8.20 -2.92
N LEU A 237 -8.55 -7.06 -3.42
CA LEU A 237 -8.51 -5.79 -2.67
C LEU A 237 -9.24 -5.89 -1.32
N GLU A 238 -10.30 -6.70 -1.22
CA GLU A 238 -11.03 -6.94 0.03
C GLU A 238 -10.22 -7.65 1.12
N ASP A 239 -9.19 -8.40 0.72
CA ASP A 239 -8.30 -9.09 1.64
C ASP A 239 -7.16 -8.23 2.13
N ILE A 240 -6.62 -7.37 1.27
CA ILE A 240 -5.47 -6.53 1.59
C ILE A 240 -5.84 -5.15 2.13
N ARG A 241 -7.08 -4.69 1.93
CA ARG A 241 -7.56 -3.47 2.60
C ARG A 241 -7.52 -3.66 4.11
N ILE A 242 -7.14 -2.60 4.79
CA ILE A 242 -7.04 -2.52 6.24
C ILE A 242 -8.31 -1.83 6.77
N PRO A 243 -9.15 -2.55 7.53
CA PRO A 243 -10.37 -2.01 8.10
C PRO A 243 -10.07 -0.94 9.16
N MET A 244 -10.90 0.10 9.19
CA MET A 244 -10.71 1.27 10.05
C MET A 244 -11.98 1.54 10.86
N TRP A 245 -11.84 2.16 12.03
CA TRP A 245 -12.98 2.66 12.81
C TRP A 245 -13.64 3.85 12.12
N ILE A 246 -14.81 3.60 11.52
CA ILE A 246 -15.52 4.55 10.66
C ILE A 246 -16.98 4.66 11.12
N LEU A 247 -17.51 5.88 11.06
CA LEU A 247 -18.94 6.16 10.98
C LEU A 247 -19.29 6.40 9.52
N LYS A 248 -20.21 5.60 8.98
CA LYS A 248 -20.78 5.75 7.65
C LYS A 248 -22.28 5.99 7.80
N MET A 249 -22.78 7.04 7.16
CA MET A 249 -24.19 7.41 7.16
C MET A 249 -24.65 7.61 5.73
N ASP A 250 -25.64 6.84 5.29
CA ASP A 250 -26.26 6.91 3.97
C ASP A 250 -27.68 7.47 4.12
N TYR A 251 -27.90 8.70 3.69
CA TYR A 251 -29.22 9.30 3.62
C TYR A 251 -29.83 9.04 2.23
N ARG A 252 -30.72 8.06 2.19
CA ARG A 252 -31.42 7.60 0.99
C ARG A 252 -32.72 8.36 0.83
N MET A 253 -32.78 9.22 -0.16
CA MET A 253 -33.93 10.10 -0.41
C MET A 253 -34.95 9.44 -1.34
N GLY A 254 -34.54 8.45 -2.12
CA GLY A 254 -35.39 7.77 -3.10
C GLY A 254 -35.55 8.56 -4.40
N ALA A 255 -36.54 8.17 -5.20
CA ALA A 255 -36.85 8.80 -6.47
C ALA A 255 -37.34 10.26 -6.29
N THR A 256 -36.94 11.12 -7.22
CA THR A 256 -37.38 12.53 -7.34
C THR A 256 -38.00 12.75 -8.72
N GLU A 257 -38.45 13.97 -9.04
CA GLU A 257 -38.94 14.28 -10.40
C GLU A 257 -37.85 14.11 -11.48
N THR A 258 -36.58 14.28 -11.11
CA THR A 258 -35.45 14.25 -12.05
C THR A 258 -34.68 12.92 -11.99
N PHE A 259 -34.48 12.39 -10.79
CA PHE A 259 -33.61 11.23 -10.54
C PHE A 259 -34.43 10.01 -10.11
N ASP A 260 -34.10 8.83 -10.65
CA ASP A 260 -34.75 7.57 -10.27
C ASP A 260 -34.36 7.13 -8.86
N ASP A 261 -33.17 7.52 -8.39
CA ASP A 261 -32.75 7.42 -7.00
C ASP A 261 -31.68 8.47 -6.69
N ILE A 262 -31.63 8.93 -5.43
CA ILE A 262 -30.62 9.89 -4.99
C ILE A 262 -30.24 9.70 -3.52
N ASN A 263 -28.94 9.69 -3.26
CA ASN A 263 -28.36 9.34 -1.97
C ASN A 263 -27.25 10.33 -1.60
N LEU A 264 -27.20 10.70 -0.32
CA LEU A 264 -26.12 11.48 0.26
C LEU A 264 -25.44 10.65 1.35
N GLN A 265 -24.15 10.41 1.21
CA GLN A 265 -23.34 9.64 2.13
C GLN A 265 -22.32 10.53 2.83
N LEU A 266 -22.22 10.37 4.15
CA LEU A 266 -21.17 10.91 4.99
C LEU A 266 -20.28 9.76 5.47
N ILE A 267 -18.97 9.97 5.40
CA ILE A 267 -17.98 9.12 6.02
C ILE A 267 -17.14 9.94 6.98
N TRP A 268 -16.95 9.40 8.18
CA TRP A 268 -16.02 9.93 9.15
C TRP A 268 -15.15 8.79 9.67
N ASN A 269 -13.89 8.76 9.22
CA ASN A 269 -12.87 7.87 9.74
C ASN A 269 -12.20 8.55 10.94
N PHE A 270 -12.57 8.11 12.14
CA PHE A 270 -12.11 8.67 13.42
C PHE A 270 -11.00 7.81 14.07
N ASP A 271 -10.53 6.79 13.37
CA ASP A 271 -9.45 5.91 13.82
C ASP A 271 -8.11 6.65 13.93
N ARG A 272 -7.14 6.02 14.62
CA ARG A 272 -5.73 6.44 14.59
C ARG A 272 -5.20 6.31 13.17
N PHE A 273 -4.56 7.36 12.67
CA PHE A 273 -3.92 7.37 11.36
C PHE A 273 -3.10 6.09 11.13
N ARG A 274 -3.22 5.56 9.92
CA ARG A 274 -2.57 4.32 9.52
C ARG A 274 -2.04 4.46 8.09
N PRO A 275 -0.73 4.30 7.87
CA PRO A 275 -0.17 4.27 6.54
C PRO A 275 -0.49 2.94 5.85
N HIS A 276 -0.21 2.88 4.56
CA HIS A 276 -0.08 1.61 3.85
C HIS A 276 1.05 0.78 4.46
N ASP A 277 0.83 -0.52 4.53
CA ASP A 277 1.87 -1.46 4.94
C ASP A 277 2.68 -1.84 3.71
N LEU A 278 3.92 -1.34 3.65
CA LEU A 278 4.84 -1.57 2.53
C LEU A 278 5.66 -2.86 2.74
N GLY A 279 5.46 -3.56 3.85
CA GLY A 279 6.27 -4.67 4.29
C GLY A 279 7.64 -4.25 4.84
N GLN A 280 8.36 -5.23 5.37
CA GLN A 280 9.72 -5.07 5.86
C GLN A 280 10.72 -5.69 4.88
N CYS A 281 11.96 -5.20 4.87
CA CYS A 281 13.01 -5.92 4.14
C CYS A 281 13.20 -7.32 4.70
N GLY A 282 13.30 -8.33 3.84
CA GLY A 282 13.26 -9.74 4.24
C GLY A 282 11.86 -10.36 4.26
N ASN A 283 10.80 -9.60 3.98
CA ASN A 283 9.48 -10.18 3.74
C ASN A 283 9.34 -10.71 2.31
N PRO A 284 8.68 -11.86 2.11
CA PRO A 284 8.38 -12.36 0.77
C PRO A 284 7.34 -11.49 0.06
N ASN A 285 7.50 -11.33 -1.26
CA ASN A 285 6.53 -10.68 -2.16
C ASN A 285 6.18 -9.22 -1.82
N VAL A 286 7.07 -8.47 -1.17
CA VAL A 286 6.90 -7.03 -0.92
C VAL A 286 6.89 -6.21 -2.20
N ILE A 287 6.16 -5.09 -2.18
CA ILE A 287 6.05 -4.18 -3.32
C ILE A 287 7.37 -3.44 -3.56
N LEU A 288 7.98 -3.67 -4.74
CA LEU A 288 9.08 -2.88 -5.31
C LEU A 288 10.26 -2.60 -4.35
N ASP A 289 10.54 -3.53 -3.41
CA ASP A 289 11.61 -3.40 -2.41
C ASP A 289 11.50 -2.15 -1.51
N ALA A 290 10.30 -1.54 -1.40
CA ALA A 290 10.11 -0.28 -0.68
C ALA A 290 10.53 -0.39 0.80
N GLY A 291 10.20 -1.49 1.47
CA GLY A 291 10.64 -1.77 2.84
C GLY A 291 12.17 -1.84 2.98
N CYS A 292 12.87 -2.36 1.97
CA CYS A 292 14.34 -2.39 1.94
C CYS A 292 14.95 -1.00 1.74
N LEU A 293 14.35 -0.17 0.90
CA LEU A 293 14.78 1.21 0.73
C LEU A 293 14.72 1.98 2.06
N PHE A 294 13.56 1.97 2.74
CA PHE A 294 13.39 2.68 4.01
C PHE A 294 14.34 2.14 5.10
N ARG A 295 14.45 0.81 5.23
CA ARG A 295 15.33 0.19 6.23
C ARG A 295 16.80 0.49 5.97
N GLY A 296 17.25 0.41 4.72
CA GLY A 296 18.64 0.71 4.37
C GLY A 296 18.97 2.20 4.56
N MET A 297 18.09 3.11 4.16
CA MET A 297 18.27 4.54 4.41
C MET A 297 18.29 4.86 5.91
N LYS A 298 17.44 4.23 6.71
CA LYS A 298 17.47 4.39 8.18
C LYS A 298 18.77 3.87 8.77
N THR A 299 19.25 2.73 8.28
CA THR A 299 20.53 2.14 8.70
C THR A 299 21.69 3.08 8.41
N LEU A 300 21.76 3.67 7.20
CA LEU A 300 22.76 4.67 6.83
C LEU A 300 22.72 5.88 7.76
N TRP A 301 21.53 6.34 8.15
CA TRP A 301 21.41 7.47 9.06
C TRP A 301 21.91 7.14 10.47
N ASP A 302 21.50 6.01 11.05
CA ASP A 302 21.82 5.68 12.44
C ASP A 302 23.26 5.22 12.62
N HIS A 303 23.76 4.46 11.66
CA HIS A 303 25.00 3.71 11.78
C HIS A 303 26.05 4.10 10.75
N GLY A 304 25.69 4.90 9.73
CA GLY A 304 26.53 5.09 8.56
C GLY A 304 26.62 3.83 7.70
N GLY A 305 27.47 3.85 6.68
CA GLY A 305 27.70 2.69 5.82
C GLY A 305 28.37 3.04 4.51
N THR A 306 28.71 2.00 3.76
CA THR A 306 29.22 2.14 2.39
C THR A 306 28.07 2.31 1.41
N VAL A 307 28.21 3.27 0.49
CA VAL A 307 27.28 3.52 -0.62
C VAL A 307 28.02 3.31 -1.94
N SER A 308 27.47 2.48 -2.83
CA SER A 308 28.11 2.15 -4.11
C SER A 308 28.15 3.34 -5.06
N ASN A 309 29.23 3.43 -5.85
CA ASN A 309 29.41 4.37 -6.95
C ASN A 309 29.05 5.84 -6.64
N PHE A 310 29.21 6.29 -5.40
CA PHE A 310 28.75 7.61 -4.99
C PHE A 310 29.75 8.72 -5.37
N ALA A 311 31.01 8.61 -4.95
CA ALA A 311 31.99 9.66 -5.20
C ALA A 311 32.33 9.72 -6.69
N GLY A 312 32.04 10.88 -7.30
CA GLY A 312 32.20 11.10 -8.74
C GLY A 312 31.31 10.21 -9.61
N GLY A 313 30.27 9.58 -9.04
CA GLY A 313 29.45 8.59 -9.75
C GLY A 313 30.17 7.27 -10.03
N ALA A 314 31.27 6.97 -9.31
CA ALA A 314 32.11 5.83 -9.63
C ALA A 314 32.70 5.11 -8.41
N ALA A 315 33.16 5.84 -7.39
CA ALA A 315 33.79 5.23 -6.23
C ALA A 315 32.77 4.92 -5.13
N ALA A 316 32.80 3.70 -4.60
CA ALA A 316 32.09 3.38 -3.37
C ALA A 316 32.64 4.23 -2.22
N THR A 317 31.77 4.79 -1.38
CA THR A 317 32.13 5.78 -0.37
C THR A 317 31.53 5.44 0.97
N ASP A 318 32.31 5.60 2.04
CA ASP A 318 31.85 5.37 3.41
C ASP A 318 31.35 6.67 4.04
N PHE A 319 30.09 6.64 4.48
CA PHE A 319 29.43 7.72 5.21
C PHE A 319 29.31 7.38 6.68
N GLY A 320 29.53 8.37 7.54
CA GLY A 320 29.24 8.26 8.98
C GLY A 320 27.76 8.44 9.31
N PRO A 321 27.36 8.15 10.57
CA PRO A 321 26.02 8.42 11.08
C PRO A 321 25.59 9.89 10.90
N GLY A 322 24.32 10.10 10.61
CA GLY A 322 23.70 11.43 10.50
C GLY A 322 24.10 12.22 9.26
N GLN A 323 24.73 11.60 8.26
CA GLN A 323 25.22 12.27 7.04
C GLN A 323 24.26 12.12 5.86
N VAL A 324 23.76 10.91 5.63
CA VAL A 324 22.83 10.56 4.55
C VAL A 324 21.83 9.53 5.07
N GLY A 325 20.68 9.42 4.40
CA GLY A 325 19.66 8.42 4.71
C GLY A 325 18.40 9.01 5.32
N LEU A 326 17.73 8.24 6.18
CA LEU A 326 16.42 8.55 6.75
C LEU A 326 16.52 8.66 8.27
N ARG A 327 16.21 9.82 8.83
CA ARG A 327 16.36 10.07 10.26
C ARG A 327 15.23 9.47 11.09
N GLN A 328 13.99 9.76 10.71
CA GLN A 328 12.80 9.33 11.47
C GLN A 328 11.54 9.38 10.62
N ALA A 329 10.49 8.72 11.09
CA ALA A 329 9.14 8.87 10.55
C ALA A 329 8.23 9.63 11.51
N HIS A 330 7.60 10.70 11.00
CA HIS A 330 6.64 11.50 11.74
C HIS A 330 5.24 10.89 11.65
N MET A 331 4.97 9.89 12.49
CA MET A 331 3.66 9.25 12.57
C MET A 331 2.63 10.20 13.20
N PRO A 332 1.55 10.59 12.47
CA PRO A 332 0.50 11.43 13.04
C PRO A 332 -0.12 10.78 14.29
N SER A 333 -0.11 11.52 15.40
CA SER A 333 -0.79 11.11 16.64
C SER A 333 -2.31 11.13 16.45
N TRP A 334 -3.05 10.35 17.23
CA TRP A 334 -4.50 10.42 17.20
C TRP A 334 -4.99 11.77 17.73
N SER A 335 -5.85 12.43 16.95
CA SER A 335 -6.59 13.64 17.32
C SER A 335 -7.80 13.78 16.40
N LEU A 336 -8.84 14.51 16.83
CA LEU A 336 -9.97 14.83 15.95
C LEU A 336 -9.53 15.58 14.70
N SER A 337 -8.55 16.47 14.82
CA SER A 337 -7.98 17.16 13.66
C SER A 337 -7.32 16.17 12.70
N ASN A 338 -6.78 15.04 13.17
CA ASN A 338 -6.19 13.95 12.37
C ASN A 338 -7.18 12.93 11.81
N SER A 339 -8.49 13.09 12.06
CA SER A 339 -9.53 12.29 11.41
C SER A 339 -9.69 12.64 9.91
N GLN A 340 -10.43 11.80 9.19
CA GLN A 340 -10.71 11.95 7.76
C GLN A 340 -12.22 12.03 7.57
N VAL A 341 -12.69 12.93 6.71
CA VAL A 341 -14.11 13.14 6.44
C VAL A 341 -14.35 13.17 4.95
N GLY A 342 -15.36 12.41 4.51
CA GLY A 342 -15.78 12.32 3.13
C GLY A 342 -17.28 12.56 2.98
N LEU A 343 -17.66 13.20 1.88
CA LEU A 343 -19.04 13.33 1.42
C LEU A 343 -19.14 12.72 0.02
N LYS A 344 -20.19 11.93 -0.20
CA LYS A 344 -20.50 11.35 -1.50
C LYS A 344 -21.97 11.60 -1.84
N PHE A 345 -22.22 12.12 -3.03
CA PHE A 345 -23.54 12.31 -3.58
C PHE A 345 -23.68 11.41 -4.81
N GLU A 346 -24.64 10.48 -4.79
CA GLU A 346 -24.82 9.53 -5.88
C GLU A 346 -26.29 9.38 -6.25
N GLY A 347 -26.53 8.95 -7.48
CA GLY A 347 -27.89 8.76 -7.97
C GLY A 347 -27.94 8.06 -9.32
N ILE A 348 -29.18 7.81 -9.75
CA ILE A 348 -29.51 7.17 -11.01
C ILE A 348 -30.39 8.11 -11.84
N LEU A 349 -30.04 8.26 -13.11
CA LEU A 349 -30.80 9.01 -14.11
C LEU A 349 -30.96 8.14 -15.37
N GLY A 350 -32.05 7.40 -15.46
CA GLY A 350 -32.28 6.41 -16.51
C GLY A 350 -31.20 5.32 -16.49
N ASP A 351 -30.48 5.16 -17.60
CA ASP A 351 -29.39 4.18 -17.73
C ASP A 351 -28.03 4.68 -17.18
N LEU A 352 -27.99 5.88 -16.59
CA LEU A 352 -26.77 6.52 -16.08
C LEU A 352 -26.76 6.51 -14.56
N GLY A 353 -25.82 5.78 -13.96
CA GLY A 353 -25.51 5.86 -12.54
C GLY A 353 -24.31 6.76 -12.32
N PHE A 354 -24.36 7.73 -11.40
CA PHE A 354 -23.25 8.65 -11.14
C PHE A 354 -22.92 8.79 -9.66
N SER A 355 -21.72 9.30 -9.37
CA SER A 355 -21.36 9.83 -8.05
C SER A 355 -20.47 11.06 -8.16
N LEU A 356 -20.57 11.94 -7.17
CA LEU A 356 -19.67 13.04 -6.88
C LEU A 356 -19.14 12.85 -5.47
N ASN A 357 -17.83 12.97 -5.29
CA ASN A 357 -17.11 12.59 -4.09
C ASN A 357 -16.19 13.72 -3.67
N ALA A 358 -16.18 14.04 -2.38
CA ALA A 358 -15.23 14.95 -1.78
C ALA A 358 -14.67 14.30 -0.52
N LEU A 359 -13.34 14.23 -0.37
CA LEU A 359 -12.69 13.58 0.76
C LEU A 359 -11.50 14.42 1.22
N HIS A 360 -11.43 14.71 2.52
CA HIS A 360 -10.25 15.31 3.14
C HIS A 360 -9.58 14.30 4.07
N TYR A 361 -8.34 13.93 3.76
CA TYR A 361 -7.63 12.84 4.41
C TYR A 361 -6.12 13.09 4.50
N ARG A 362 -5.37 12.12 5.03
CA ARG A 362 -3.90 12.11 4.97
C ARG A 362 -3.47 11.05 3.98
N SER A 363 -2.46 11.36 3.17
CA SER A 363 -1.81 10.35 2.34
C SER A 363 -1.39 9.17 3.20
N GLN A 364 -1.72 7.97 2.73
CA GLN A 364 -1.32 6.73 3.38
C GLN A 364 0.02 6.23 2.85
N LEU A 365 0.51 6.80 1.74
CA LEU A 365 1.88 6.66 1.25
C LEU A 365 2.78 7.74 1.88
N PRO A 366 4.04 7.39 2.20
CA PRO A 366 5.00 8.32 2.77
C PRO A 366 5.50 9.34 1.73
N SER A 367 5.81 10.54 2.20
CA SER A 367 6.59 11.57 1.52
C SER A 367 7.93 11.73 2.22
N LEU A 368 9.02 11.80 1.45
CA LEU A 368 10.36 12.05 1.98
C LEU A 368 10.68 13.54 1.88
N ARG A 369 10.91 14.18 3.04
CA ARG A 369 11.26 15.61 3.10
C ARG A 369 12.71 15.78 3.51
N GLY A 370 13.50 16.38 2.63
CA GLY A 370 14.87 16.80 2.88
C GLY A 370 14.95 18.12 3.63
N GLY A 371 16.10 18.81 3.52
CA GLY A 371 16.31 20.10 4.21
C GLY A 371 16.43 19.97 5.73
N ILE A 372 16.76 18.78 6.24
CA ILE A 372 16.96 18.53 7.68
C ILE A 372 18.42 18.78 8.10
N PRO A 373 18.67 19.09 9.39
CA PRO A 373 20.03 19.14 9.90
C PRO A 373 20.73 17.77 9.77
N ALA A 374 21.89 17.75 9.11
CA ALA A 374 22.74 16.57 8.92
C ALA A 374 24.21 16.94 9.13
N GLN A 375 25.03 15.95 9.47
CA GLN A 375 26.46 16.14 9.66
C GLN A 375 27.19 16.22 8.31
N ASN A 376 28.07 17.20 8.15
CA ASN A 376 28.97 17.28 7.02
C ASN A 376 30.05 16.20 7.11
N SER A 377 30.17 15.37 6.08
CA SER A 377 31.11 14.24 6.06
C SER A 377 32.59 14.62 6.12
N PHE A 378 32.94 15.88 5.81
CA PHE A 378 34.32 16.37 5.79
C PHE A 378 34.68 17.22 7.01
N THR A 379 33.76 18.03 7.51
CA THR A 379 34.02 18.99 8.60
C THR A 379 33.40 18.60 9.94
N GLY A 380 32.44 17.67 9.94
CA GLY A 380 31.71 17.25 11.14
C GLY A 380 30.67 18.26 11.63
N GLU A 381 30.51 19.39 10.94
CA GLU A 381 29.51 20.41 11.24
C GLU A 381 28.10 19.88 10.99
N VAL A 382 27.17 20.13 11.92
CA VAL A 382 25.75 19.80 11.74
C VAL A 382 25.00 21.04 11.28
N GLY A 383 24.40 20.96 10.10
CA GLY A 383 23.69 22.06 9.46
C GLY A 383 22.69 21.55 8.42
N VAL A 384 21.92 22.47 7.84
CA VAL A 384 21.05 22.16 6.70
C VAL A 384 21.86 22.32 5.42
N TRP A 385 21.98 21.24 4.65
CA TRP A 385 22.73 21.20 3.40
C TRP A 385 21.75 21.05 2.24
N PRO A 386 21.64 22.04 1.33
CA PRO A 386 20.69 21.99 0.22
C PRO A 386 20.86 20.73 -0.63
N SER A 387 19.74 20.08 -0.96
CA SER A 387 19.68 18.89 -1.83
C SER A 387 20.48 17.69 -1.33
N LEU A 388 20.81 17.63 -0.04
CA LEU A 388 21.39 16.46 0.59
C LEU A 388 20.33 15.36 0.73
N ILE A 389 20.72 14.12 0.42
CA ILE A 389 19.90 12.90 0.55
C ILE A 389 19.74 12.46 2.02
N ALA A 390 19.21 13.36 2.83
CA ALA A 390 18.92 13.20 4.25
C ALA A 390 17.45 13.57 4.47
N PHE A 391 16.62 12.64 4.95
CA PHE A 391 15.17 12.79 4.92
C PHE A 391 14.50 12.47 6.27
N ASP A 392 13.38 13.15 6.53
CA ASP A 392 12.34 12.71 7.45
C ASP A 392 11.12 12.20 6.64
N VAL A 393 10.42 11.19 7.14
CA VAL A 393 9.17 10.70 6.53
C VAL A 393 7.97 11.48 7.06
N HIS A 394 7.10 11.91 6.16
CA HIS A 394 5.86 12.63 6.45
C HIS A 394 4.67 12.02 5.70
N PHE A 395 3.46 12.29 6.20
CA PHE A 395 2.20 11.88 5.59
C PHE A 395 1.31 13.12 5.35
N PRO A 396 1.43 13.75 4.17
CA PRO A 396 0.79 15.04 3.88
C PRO A 396 -0.74 14.96 3.87
N ARG A 397 -1.39 16.12 3.95
CA ARG A 397 -2.85 16.22 3.86
C ARG A 397 -3.26 16.30 2.41
N VAL A 398 -4.26 15.51 2.04
CA VAL A 398 -4.78 15.46 0.67
C VAL A 398 -6.26 15.79 0.70
N THR A 399 -6.68 16.63 -0.24
CA THR A 399 -8.09 16.87 -0.56
C THR A 399 -8.38 16.27 -1.92
N LEU A 400 -9.35 15.36 -1.98
CA LEU A 400 -9.79 14.70 -3.19
C LEU A 400 -11.17 15.22 -3.57
N LEU A 401 -11.33 15.62 -4.83
CA LEU A 401 -12.61 15.87 -5.47
C LEU A 401 -12.70 14.96 -6.69
N GLY A 402 -13.76 14.17 -6.79
CA GLY A 402 -13.86 13.22 -7.89
C GLY A 402 -15.27 12.75 -8.14
N GLY A 403 -15.42 11.85 -9.10
CA GLY A 403 -16.71 11.34 -9.51
C GLY A 403 -16.57 10.08 -10.34
N SER A 404 -17.69 9.40 -10.50
CA SER A 404 -17.79 8.23 -11.35
C SER A 404 -19.10 8.22 -12.11
N VAL A 405 -19.10 7.56 -13.26
CA VAL A 405 -20.25 7.35 -14.13
C VAL A 405 -20.21 5.93 -14.64
N ASP A 406 -21.33 5.22 -14.55
CA ASP A 406 -21.56 3.97 -15.27
C ASP A 406 -22.71 4.18 -16.24
N TYR A 407 -22.54 3.67 -17.46
CA TYR A 407 -23.51 3.78 -18.52
C TYR A 407 -23.56 2.50 -19.34
N TYR A 408 -24.75 1.94 -19.51
CA TYR A 408 -24.98 0.80 -20.39
C TYR A 408 -25.43 1.26 -21.78
N SER A 409 -24.64 0.93 -22.80
CA SER A 409 -24.97 1.24 -24.20
C SER A 409 -25.64 0.04 -24.88
N GLN A 410 -26.96 0.10 -25.04
CA GLN A 410 -27.74 -0.94 -25.72
C GLN A 410 -27.32 -1.16 -27.18
N GLY A 411 -26.93 -0.09 -27.90
CA GLY A 411 -26.60 -0.16 -29.33
C GLY A 411 -25.37 -1.02 -29.65
N ILE A 412 -24.47 -1.19 -28.68
CA ILE A 412 -23.27 -2.02 -28.83
C ILE A 412 -23.12 -3.09 -27.74
N ASP A 413 -24.10 -3.23 -26.83
CA ASP A 413 -24.09 -4.20 -25.72
C ASP A 413 -22.79 -4.14 -24.91
N THR A 414 -22.48 -2.93 -24.43
CA THR A 414 -21.25 -2.62 -23.69
C THR A 414 -21.58 -1.75 -22.48
N VAL A 415 -20.99 -2.07 -21.33
CA VAL A 415 -21.01 -1.21 -20.13
C VAL A 415 -19.75 -0.35 -20.15
N PHE A 416 -19.93 0.96 -20.06
CA PHE A 416 -18.84 1.91 -19.88
C PHE A 416 -18.78 2.36 -18.42
N ARG A 417 -17.56 2.41 -17.87
CA ARG A 417 -17.27 2.86 -16.52
C ARG A 417 -16.24 3.96 -16.60
N VAL A 418 -16.51 5.10 -15.98
CA VAL A 418 -15.57 6.22 -15.91
C VAL A 418 -15.45 6.63 -14.46
N GLU A 419 -14.23 6.80 -13.99
CA GLU A 419 -13.94 7.34 -12.67
C GLU A 419 -12.79 8.34 -12.79
N ALA A 420 -12.91 9.49 -12.15
CA ALA A 420 -11.92 10.55 -12.20
C ALA A 420 -11.84 11.27 -10.87
N ALA A 421 -10.63 11.68 -10.49
CA ALA A 421 -10.36 12.45 -9.29
C ALA A 421 -9.28 13.50 -9.57
N HIS A 422 -9.48 14.67 -8.98
CA HIS A 422 -8.48 15.69 -8.78
C HIS A 422 -8.09 15.69 -7.30
N THR A 423 -6.80 15.68 -7.02
CA THR A 423 -6.25 15.74 -5.67
C THR A 423 -5.29 16.90 -5.51
N SER A 424 -5.38 17.58 -4.37
CA SER A 424 -4.48 18.66 -3.95
C SER A 424 -3.78 18.28 -2.65
N GLY A 425 -2.51 18.69 -2.49
CA GLY A 425 -1.70 18.36 -1.31
C GLY A 425 -0.89 17.07 -1.42
N GLU A 426 -0.78 16.48 -2.62
CA GLU A 426 0.14 15.36 -2.86
C GLU A 426 1.58 15.86 -3.02
N GLU A 427 2.52 15.13 -2.41
CA GLU A 427 3.95 15.47 -2.44
C GLU A 427 4.71 14.42 -3.25
N PHE A 428 5.57 14.88 -4.15
CA PHE A 428 6.41 14.07 -5.02
C PHE A 428 7.89 14.39 -4.79
N ALA A 429 8.77 13.41 -5.02
CA ALA A 429 10.21 13.66 -5.02
C ALA A 429 10.55 14.70 -6.11
N ASN A 430 11.40 15.67 -5.80
CA ASN A 430 11.80 16.70 -6.76
C ASN A 430 13.22 17.18 -6.49
N THR A 431 14.16 16.75 -7.34
CA THR A 431 15.59 17.06 -7.21
C THR A 431 15.97 18.49 -7.59
N MET A 432 15.02 19.32 -8.08
CA MET A 432 15.24 20.75 -8.31
C MET A 432 15.04 21.60 -7.04
N ARG A 433 14.47 21.03 -5.96
CA ARG A 433 14.23 21.71 -4.69
C ARG A 433 15.33 21.39 -3.67
N GLU A 434 15.60 22.32 -2.76
CA GLU A 434 16.59 22.10 -1.69
C GLU A 434 16.13 21.01 -0.72
N GLU A 435 14.82 20.92 -0.50
CA GLU A 435 14.15 19.93 0.35
C GLU A 435 13.86 18.62 -0.39
N LEU A 436 14.21 18.49 -1.67
CA LEU A 436 14.05 17.28 -2.48
C LEU A 436 12.60 16.79 -2.67
N TYR A 437 11.60 17.63 -2.43
CA TYR A 437 10.20 17.34 -2.72
C TYR A 437 9.45 18.60 -3.20
N SER A 438 8.32 18.40 -3.87
CA SER A 438 7.37 19.47 -4.20
C SER A 438 5.94 18.96 -4.12
N GLU A 439 5.01 19.87 -3.84
CA GLU A 439 3.58 19.61 -3.94
C GLU A 439 3.15 19.71 -5.41
N SER A 440 2.24 18.84 -5.86
CA SER A 440 1.59 18.95 -7.17
C SER A 440 0.11 18.59 -7.02
N ASP A 441 -0.75 19.34 -7.68
CA ASP A 441 -2.10 18.87 -7.95
C ASP A 441 -2.04 17.69 -8.95
N VAL A 442 -2.91 16.70 -8.79
CA VAL A 442 -2.91 15.49 -9.63
C VAL A 442 -4.30 15.20 -10.16
N ILE A 443 -4.38 14.86 -11.45
CA ILE A 443 -5.60 14.30 -12.04
C ILE A 443 -5.36 12.81 -12.30
N ARG A 444 -6.23 11.96 -11.74
CA ARG A 444 -6.26 10.52 -12.03
C ARG A 444 -7.61 10.15 -12.61
N TYR A 445 -7.61 9.30 -13.64
CA TYR A 445 -8.84 8.80 -14.23
C TYR A 445 -8.69 7.38 -14.76
N VAL A 446 -9.83 6.73 -14.90
CA VAL A 446 -9.98 5.43 -15.54
C VAL A 446 -11.19 5.43 -16.44
N ILE A 447 -11.03 4.80 -17.60
CA ILE A 447 -12.08 4.55 -18.56
C ILE A 447 -12.09 3.06 -18.85
N GLY A 448 -13.17 2.39 -18.47
CA GLY A 448 -13.40 0.97 -18.65
C GLY A 448 -14.54 0.69 -19.63
N ALA A 449 -14.41 -0.42 -20.35
CA ALA A 449 -15.44 -0.96 -21.21
C ALA A 449 -15.52 -2.48 -21.05
N ASP A 450 -16.71 -2.98 -20.70
CA ASP A 450 -16.96 -4.40 -20.47
C ASP A 450 -17.99 -4.94 -21.45
N LYS A 451 -17.69 -6.10 -22.02
CA LYS A 451 -18.56 -6.78 -22.97
C LYS A 451 -18.48 -8.29 -22.84
N ASN A 452 -19.63 -8.95 -22.86
CA ASN A 452 -19.71 -10.40 -22.97
C ASN A 452 -19.75 -10.79 -24.45
N ILE A 453 -18.82 -11.64 -24.88
CA ILE A 453 -18.70 -12.10 -26.27
C ILE A 453 -18.78 -13.61 -26.31
N PHE A 454 -19.66 -14.14 -27.15
CA PHE A 454 -19.78 -15.58 -27.35
C PHE A 454 -18.75 -16.07 -28.37
N ILE A 455 -17.93 -17.06 -27.98
CA ILE A 455 -16.90 -17.65 -28.84
C ILE A 455 -17.15 -19.16 -28.92
N PRO A 456 -18.05 -19.63 -29.81
CA PRO A 456 -18.57 -21.00 -29.79
C PRO A 456 -17.50 -22.09 -29.86
N PHE A 457 -16.37 -21.84 -30.54
CA PHE A 457 -15.31 -22.83 -30.70
C PHE A 457 -14.47 -23.04 -29.43
N LEU A 458 -14.50 -22.09 -28.49
CA LEU A 458 -13.86 -22.24 -27.17
C LEU A 458 -14.87 -22.73 -26.12
N ASN A 459 -16.08 -22.17 -26.12
CA ASN A 459 -17.18 -22.57 -25.24
C ASN A 459 -18.51 -22.23 -25.92
N ASP A 460 -19.34 -23.24 -26.15
CA ASP A 460 -20.64 -23.14 -26.81
C ASP A 460 -21.81 -22.98 -25.83
N ARG A 461 -21.53 -22.77 -24.53
CA ARG A 461 -22.55 -22.62 -23.48
C ARG A 461 -22.43 -21.32 -22.69
N ARG A 462 -21.26 -20.69 -22.68
CA ARG A 462 -20.99 -19.48 -21.89
C ARG A 462 -20.25 -18.44 -22.71
N ALA A 463 -20.64 -17.19 -22.55
CA ALA A 463 -19.90 -16.06 -23.10
C ALA A 463 -18.61 -15.83 -22.31
N PHE A 464 -17.62 -15.25 -22.99
CA PHE A 464 -16.38 -14.77 -22.40
C PHE A 464 -16.55 -13.30 -22.03
N LEU A 465 -16.11 -12.92 -20.83
CA LEU A 465 -16.04 -11.52 -20.45
C LEU A 465 -14.76 -10.92 -21.04
N PHE A 466 -14.91 -9.84 -21.80
CA PHE A 466 -13.85 -8.94 -22.21
C PHE A 466 -14.00 -7.65 -21.41
N SER A 467 -12.98 -7.33 -20.61
CA SER A 467 -12.93 -6.10 -19.82
C SER A 467 -11.64 -5.37 -20.15
N GLY A 468 -11.77 -4.21 -20.81
CA GLY A 468 -10.64 -3.34 -21.14
C GLY A 468 -10.70 -2.06 -20.33
N GLN A 469 -9.58 -1.61 -19.79
CA GLN A 469 -9.52 -0.39 -18.99
C GLN A 469 -8.24 0.39 -19.31
N ILE A 470 -8.34 1.71 -19.38
CA ILE A 470 -7.21 2.64 -19.50
C ILE A 470 -7.21 3.53 -18.27
N PHE A 471 -6.06 3.61 -17.62
CA PHE A 471 -5.77 4.45 -16.47
C PHE A 471 -4.84 5.58 -16.90
N GLY A 472 -5.12 6.80 -16.45
CA GLY A 472 -4.29 7.97 -16.68
C GLY A 472 -3.99 8.71 -15.38
N GLN A 473 -2.77 9.22 -15.25
CA GLN A 473 -2.34 10.15 -14.22
C GLN A 473 -1.65 11.34 -14.88
N HIS A 474 -1.92 12.56 -14.41
CA HIS A 474 -1.27 13.80 -14.84
C HIS A 474 -0.88 14.62 -13.60
N LEU A 475 0.40 14.99 -13.46
CA LEU A 475 0.91 15.90 -12.42
C LEU A 475 0.86 17.35 -12.93
N LEU A 476 -0.09 18.16 -12.44
CA LEU A 476 -0.35 19.49 -13.01
C LEU A 476 0.79 20.49 -12.82
N ASP A 477 1.63 20.28 -11.81
CA ASP A 477 2.76 21.13 -11.46
C ASP A 477 4.10 20.40 -11.71
N HIS A 478 4.16 19.60 -12.79
CA HIS A 478 5.37 18.85 -13.15
C HIS A 478 6.57 19.76 -13.43
N GLU A 479 7.71 19.42 -12.84
CA GLU A 479 8.98 20.13 -13.02
C GLU A 479 10.06 19.16 -13.48
N GLU A 480 10.62 19.39 -14.66
CA GLU A 480 11.80 18.68 -15.16
C GLU A 480 12.70 19.62 -15.97
N GLU A 481 14.02 19.52 -15.76
CA GLU A 481 15.04 20.28 -16.47
C GLU A 481 16.26 19.38 -16.77
N GLN A 482 16.82 19.51 -17.97
CA GLN A 482 18.11 18.90 -18.27
C GLN A 482 19.27 19.71 -17.68
N ARG A 483 20.04 19.12 -16.77
CA ARG A 483 21.30 19.70 -16.25
C ARG A 483 22.52 18.91 -16.74
N ALA A 484 23.71 19.39 -16.34
CA ALA A 484 24.99 18.86 -16.79
C ALA A 484 25.20 17.36 -16.52
N LEU A 485 24.59 16.81 -15.47
CA LEU A 485 24.73 15.41 -15.06
C LEU A 485 23.50 14.55 -15.37
N GLY A 486 22.47 15.09 -16.03
CA GLY A 486 21.23 14.38 -16.30
C GLY A 486 19.98 15.24 -16.09
N PRO A 487 18.80 14.64 -16.32
CA PRO A 487 17.54 15.27 -15.93
C PRO A 487 17.49 15.44 -14.41
N VAL A 488 16.97 16.58 -13.96
CA VAL A 488 16.60 16.86 -12.58
C VAL A 488 15.14 17.31 -12.54
N GLY A 489 14.52 17.21 -11.38
CA GLY A 489 13.10 17.49 -11.19
C GLY A 489 12.38 16.31 -10.57
N MET A 490 11.11 16.16 -10.94
CA MET A 490 10.27 15.04 -10.56
C MET A 490 10.66 13.79 -11.39
N PRO A 491 10.97 12.65 -10.74
CA PRO A 491 11.27 11.41 -11.46
C PRO A 491 10.02 10.75 -12.07
N ASP A 492 8.84 11.08 -11.54
CA ASP A 492 7.56 10.70 -12.13
C ASP A 492 7.36 11.40 -13.48
N TRP A 493 6.77 10.67 -14.43
CA TRP A 493 6.37 11.24 -15.73
C TRP A 493 5.24 12.25 -15.54
N ASP A 494 5.30 13.38 -16.25
CA ASP A 494 4.24 14.40 -16.31
C ASP A 494 2.85 13.76 -16.53
N GLU A 495 2.77 12.90 -17.54
CA GLU A 495 1.61 12.06 -17.81
C GLU A 495 2.01 10.57 -17.88
N ASN A 496 1.21 9.72 -17.24
CA ASN A 496 1.39 8.27 -17.27
C ASN A 496 0.07 7.57 -17.63
N TRP A 497 0.14 6.60 -18.54
CA TRP A 497 -1.01 5.76 -18.91
C TRP A 497 -0.69 4.28 -18.80
N THR A 498 -1.62 3.54 -18.18
CA THR A 498 -1.57 2.08 -18.13
C THR A 498 -2.86 1.52 -18.71
N ALA A 499 -2.76 0.48 -19.56
CA ALA A 499 -3.92 -0.19 -20.13
C ALA A 499 -3.93 -1.66 -19.71
N THR A 500 -5.12 -2.18 -19.41
CA THR A 500 -5.34 -3.58 -19.07
C THR A 500 -6.43 -4.18 -19.95
N LEU A 501 -6.27 -5.47 -20.28
CA LEU A 501 -7.29 -6.27 -20.95
C LEU A 501 -7.40 -7.61 -20.23
N LEU A 502 -8.55 -7.84 -19.61
CA LEU A 502 -8.93 -9.11 -19.03
C LEU A 502 -9.86 -9.86 -19.99
N ILE A 503 -9.50 -11.12 -20.27
CA ILE A 503 -10.37 -12.07 -20.96
C ILE A 503 -10.64 -13.22 -20.00
N LYS A 504 -11.89 -13.35 -19.54
CA LYS A 504 -12.29 -14.39 -18.58
C LYS A 504 -13.29 -15.34 -19.22
N GLY A 505 -12.88 -16.60 -19.37
CA GLY A 505 -13.76 -17.73 -19.69
C GLY A 505 -14.30 -18.37 -18.42
N TRP A 506 -15.48 -18.97 -18.51
CA TRP A 506 -16.21 -19.59 -17.40
C TRP A 506 -16.53 -21.06 -17.64
#